data_AF-A0A9D0VFQ4-F1
#
_entry.id   AF-A0A9D0VFQ4-F1
#
_cell.length_a   1.000
_cell.length_b   1.000
_cell.length_c   1.000
_cell.angle_alpha   90.00
_cell.angle_beta   90.00
_cell.angle_gamma   90.00
#
_symmetry.space_group_name_H-M   'P 1'
#
loop_
_entity.id
_entity.type
_entity.pdbx_description
1 polymer ?
#
loop_
_entity_poly.entity_id
_entity_poly.type
_entity_poly.pdbx_seq_one_letter_code
_entity_poly.pdbx_strand_id
1 'polypeptide(L)'
;MLVGVYIVMDDDFQDPIYADPALEELDEGLWSTVCELLQEAFEGEGPARGVIEHGEVLLGWRALLKFGISFVAIATEVRGPDLQTYLKLISERYLDEVDDVRQPDRHGVEDVVVDVIPPWDEG
;
A
#
# COMPACT_ATOMS: atom_id res chain seq x y z
N MET A 1 14.64 -2.95 -3.39
CA MET A 1 13.78 -4.02 -3.94
C MET A 1 12.42 -3.96 -3.30
N LEU A 2 11.36 -4.21 -4.08
CA LEU A 2 10.01 -4.36 -3.57
C LEU A 2 9.86 -5.73 -2.90
N VAL A 3 9.33 -5.74 -1.67
CA VAL A 3 9.08 -6.96 -0.88
C VAL A 3 7.59 -7.31 -0.89
N GLY A 4 6.71 -6.30 -0.86
CA GLY A 4 5.29 -6.53 -1.04
C GLY A 4 4.47 -5.26 -1.22
N VAL A 5 3.27 -5.42 -1.78
CA VAL A 5 2.29 -4.37 -2.04
C VAL A 5 0.92 -4.85 -1.61
N TYR A 6 0.21 -3.96 -0.91
CA TYR A 6 -1.11 -4.25 -0.38
C TYR A 6 -2.02 -3.07 -0.63
N ILE A 7 -3.26 -3.36 -1.04
CA ILE A 7 -4.31 -2.36 -1.19
C ILE A 7 -5.43 -2.77 -0.24
N VAL A 8 -5.80 -1.87 0.67
CA VAL A 8 -6.61 -2.17 1.85
C VAL A 8 -7.77 -1.20 1.93
N MET A 9 -8.95 -1.72 2.27
CA MET A 9 -10.15 -0.92 2.50
C MET A 9 -10.29 -0.55 3.98
N ASP A 10 -11.03 0.53 4.28
CA ASP A 10 -11.25 1.04 5.64
C ASP A 10 -12.18 0.17 6.51
N ASP A 11 -12.99 -0.67 5.89
CA ASP A 11 -13.94 -1.57 6.54
C ASP A 11 -13.32 -2.93 6.92
N ASP A 12 -12.23 -3.33 6.27
CA ASP A 12 -11.52 -4.57 6.56
C ASP A 12 -10.00 -4.45 6.33
N PHE A 13 -9.27 -4.13 7.39
CA PHE A 13 -7.79 -4.12 7.35
C PHE A 13 -7.17 -5.52 7.34
N GLN A 14 -7.95 -6.58 7.62
CA GLN A 14 -7.44 -7.94 7.69
C GLN A 14 -7.56 -8.69 6.35
N ASP A 15 -8.44 -8.23 5.46
CA ASP A 15 -8.65 -8.80 4.12
C ASP A 15 -8.39 -7.74 3.02
N PRO A 16 -7.12 -7.50 2.65
CA PRO A 16 -6.77 -6.56 1.60
C PRO A 16 -7.34 -7.01 0.26
N ILE A 17 -7.84 -6.06 -0.53
CA ILE A 17 -8.36 -6.32 -1.88
C ILE A 17 -7.27 -6.72 -2.86
N TYR A 18 -6.01 -6.42 -2.55
CA TYR A 18 -4.82 -6.90 -3.24
C TYR A 18 -3.70 -7.14 -2.22
N ALA A 19 -3.03 -8.28 -2.34
CA ALA A 19 -1.86 -8.64 -1.54
C ALA A 19 -0.89 -9.45 -2.39
N ASP A 20 0.30 -8.91 -2.59
CA ASP A 20 1.42 -9.63 -3.18
C ASP A 20 2.71 -9.33 -2.38
N PRO A 21 3.32 -10.32 -1.71
CA PRO A 21 2.86 -11.70 -1.56
C PRO A 21 1.57 -11.81 -0.72
N ALA A 22 1.00 -13.01 -0.63
CA ALA A 22 -0.16 -13.25 0.23
C ALA A 22 0.17 -12.93 1.71
N LEU A 23 -0.82 -12.45 2.47
CA LEU A 23 -0.61 -12.06 3.88
C LEU A 23 -0.04 -13.17 4.76
N GLU A 24 -0.39 -14.43 4.49
CA GLU A 24 0.13 -15.60 5.21
C GLU A 24 1.66 -15.79 5.04
N GLU A 25 2.24 -15.17 4.01
CA GLU A 25 3.68 -15.19 3.74
C GLU A 25 4.41 -14.00 4.38
N LEU A 26 3.66 -13.03 4.91
CA LEU A 26 4.20 -11.85 5.57
C LEU A 26 4.44 -12.13 7.06
N ASP A 27 5.44 -11.46 7.64
CA ASP A 27 5.62 -11.45 9.09
C ASP A 27 4.40 -10.82 9.79
N GLU A 28 3.82 -11.54 10.75
CA GLU A 28 2.61 -11.10 11.47
C GLU A 28 2.81 -9.76 12.20
N GLY A 29 4.02 -9.52 12.74
CA GLY A 29 4.35 -8.27 13.42
C GLY A 29 4.42 -7.08 12.46
N LEU A 30 4.90 -7.33 11.25
CA LEU A 30 4.91 -6.33 10.18
C LEU A 30 3.49 -5.96 9.76
N TRP A 31 2.60 -6.95 9.55
CA TRP A 31 1.21 -6.66 9.19
C TRP A 31 0.45 -5.96 10.32
N SER A 32 0.66 -6.36 11.57
CA SER A 32 0.07 -5.67 12.73
C SER A 32 0.46 -4.19 12.74
N THR A 33 1.73 -3.88 12.44
CA THR A 33 2.22 -2.50 12.34
C THR A 33 1.52 -1.73 11.21
N VAL A 34 1.30 -2.37 10.06
CA VAL A 34 0.53 -1.76 8.95
C VAL A 34 -0.88 -1.39 9.41
N CYS A 35 -1.60 -2.35 10.02
CA CYS A 35 -2.96 -2.14 10.49
C CYS A 35 -3.06 -0.98 11.50
N GLU A 36 -2.13 -0.88 12.45
CA GLU A 36 -2.07 0.22 13.42
C GLU A 36 -1.92 1.58 12.73
N LEU A 37 -0.99 1.70 11.78
CA LEU A 37 -0.76 2.95 11.04
C LEU A 37 -1.97 3.38 10.21
N LEU A 38 -2.64 2.42 9.58
CA LEU A 38 -3.85 2.69 8.81
C LEU A 38 -5.01 3.11 9.74
N GLN A 39 -5.19 2.42 10.85
CA GLN A 39 -6.21 2.75 11.84
C GLN A 39 -6.01 4.18 12.38
N GLU A 40 -4.80 4.53 12.81
CA GLU A 40 -4.48 5.89 13.28
C GLU A 40 -4.79 6.94 12.19
N ALA A 41 -4.47 6.64 10.92
CA ALA A 41 -4.75 7.54 9.81
C ALA A 41 -6.26 7.76 9.59
N PHE A 42 -7.09 6.71 9.70
CA PHE A 42 -8.54 6.79 9.53
C PHE A 42 -9.26 7.41 10.74
N GLU A 43 -8.72 7.21 11.95
CA GLU A 43 -9.23 7.82 13.19
C GLU A 43 -8.79 9.29 13.34
N GLY A 44 -7.86 9.77 12.50
CA GLY A 44 -7.31 11.12 12.56
C GLY A 44 -6.29 11.31 13.70
N GLU A 45 -5.79 10.21 14.24
CA GLU A 45 -4.78 10.16 15.30
C GLU A 45 -3.34 10.13 14.72
N GLY A 46 -3.21 9.80 13.43
CA GLY A 46 -1.95 9.72 12.71
C GLY A 46 -1.97 10.36 11.31
N PRO A 47 -0.82 10.41 10.62
CA PRO A 47 -0.75 10.96 9.28
C PRO A 47 -1.31 10.00 8.23
N ALA A 48 -2.06 10.54 7.26
CA ALA A 48 -2.61 9.77 6.14
C ALA A 48 -1.55 9.19 5.17
N ARG A 49 -0.26 9.49 5.36
CA ARG A 49 0.83 8.90 4.58
C ARG A 49 2.14 9.02 5.34
N GLY A 50 3.05 8.10 5.06
CA GLY A 50 4.37 8.12 5.68
C GLY A 50 5.26 6.98 5.22
N VAL A 51 6.47 6.97 5.76
CA VAL A 51 7.41 5.85 5.68
C VAL A 51 8.03 5.69 7.05
N ILE A 52 8.09 4.46 7.55
CA ILE A 52 8.81 4.08 8.75
C ILE A 52 9.79 2.94 8.47
N GLU A 53 10.78 2.80 9.33
CA GLU A 53 11.68 1.66 9.36
C GLU A 53 11.10 0.58 10.29
N HIS A 54 11.08 -0.67 9.85
CA HIS A 54 10.73 -1.82 10.68
C HIS A 54 11.76 -2.93 10.45
N GLY A 55 12.77 -3.02 11.33
CA GLY A 55 13.90 -3.92 11.10
C GLY A 55 14.72 -3.52 9.87
N GLU A 56 14.84 -4.41 8.89
CA GLU A 56 15.59 -4.18 7.65
C GLU A 56 14.72 -3.65 6.49
N VAL A 57 13.41 -3.52 6.70
CA VAL A 57 12.47 -3.04 5.68
C VAL A 57 12.02 -1.61 5.95
N LEU A 58 11.65 -0.91 4.87
CA LEU A 58 10.83 0.30 4.91
C LEU A 58 9.38 -0.08 4.66
N LEU A 59 8.50 0.41 5.54
CA LEU A 59 7.05 0.33 5.40
C LEU A 59 6.56 1.71 5.00
N GLY A 60 6.02 1.83 3.79
CA GLY A 60 5.36 3.03 3.30
C GLY A 60 3.85 2.84 3.24
N TRP A 61 3.10 3.89 3.57
CA TRP A 61 1.65 3.89 3.42
C TRP A 61 1.14 5.21 2.83
N ARG A 62 -0.01 5.11 2.18
CA ARG A 62 -0.79 6.23 1.67
C ARG A 62 -2.28 5.88 1.77
N ALA A 63 -2.94 6.47 2.76
CA ALA A 63 -4.38 6.40 2.95
C ALA A 63 -5.08 7.55 2.21
N LEU A 64 -6.07 7.21 1.40
CA LEU A 64 -6.97 8.15 0.74
C LEU A 64 -8.29 8.19 1.49
N LEU A 65 -8.32 8.92 2.61
CA LEU A 65 -9.42 8.92 3.58
C LEU A 65 -10.81 9.18 2.97
N LYS A 66 -10.88 10.03 1.94
CA LYS A 66 -12.15 10.32 1.23
C LYS A 66 -12.77 9.08 0.59
N PHE A 67 -11.94 8.13 0.16
CA PHE A 67 -12.35 6.94 -0.57
C PHE A 67 -12.43 5.69 0.31
N GLY A 68 -11.84 5.73 1.51
CA GLY A 68 -11.79 4.55 2.37
C GLY A 68 -10.81 3.49 1.87
N ILE A 69 -9.73 3.90 1.19
CA ILE A 69 -8.74 2.99 0.61
C ILE A 69 -7.32 3.42 0.97
N SER A 70 -6.44 2.45 1.17
CA SER A 70 -5.04 2.65 1.50
C SER A 70 -4.14 1.79 0.64
N PHE A 71 -2.97 2.34 0.32
CA PHE A 71 -1.91 1.68 -0.44
C PHE A 71 -0.72 1.51 0.49
N VAL A 72 -0.18 0.30 0.56
CA VAL A 72 0.94 -0.06 1.41
C VAL A 72 2.00 -0.71 0.54
N ALA A 73 3.25 -0.33 0.75
CA ALA A 73 4.39 -0.93 0.08
C ALA A 73 5.50 -1.19 1.10
N ILE A 74 6.07 -2.39 1.03
CA ILE A 74 7.17 -2.84 1.87
C ILE A 74 8.37 -3.05 0.95
N ALA A 75 9.52 -2.49 1.30
CA ALA A 75 10.71 -2.54 0.45
C ALA A 75 12.00 -2.55 1.26
N THR A 76 13.06 -3.15 0.72
CA THR A 76 14.43 -3.12 1.26
C THR A 76 15.34 -2.31 0.36
N GLU A 77 16.40 -1.71 0.90
CA GLU A 77 17.43 -1.03 0.11
C GLU A 77 16.91 0.11 -0.81
N VAL A 78 15.76 0.70 -0.47
CA VAL A 78 15.18 1.85 -1.19
C VAL A 78 15.21 3.10 -0.32
N ARG A 79 15.10 4.28 -0.93
CA ARG A 79 14.98 5.54 -0.17
C ARG A 79 13.50 5.82 0.11
N GLY A 80 13.20 6.33 1.30
CA GLY A 80 11.83 6.71 1.69
C GLY A 80 11.11 7.61 0.66
N PRO A 81 11.73 8.65 0.09
CA PRO A 81 11.10 9.47 -0.95
C PRO A 81 10.72 8.69 -2.22
N ASP A 82 11.51 7.69 -2.61
CA ASP A 82 11.22 6.87 -3.78
C ASP A 82 10.03 5.95 -3.49
N LEU A 83 9.98 5.36 -2.29
CA LEU A 83 8.83 4.57 -1.81
C LEU A 83 7.54 5.39 -1.76
N GLN A 84 7.59 6.64 -1.30
CA GLN A 84 6.44 7.54 -1.34
C GLN A 84 6.02 7.91 -2.78
N THR A 85 6.99 8.03 -3.69
CA THR A 85 6.72 8.30 -5.10
C THR A 85 6.01 7.11 -5.74
N TYR A 86 6.48 5.89 -5.48
CA TYR A 86 5.81 4.66 -5.91
C TYR A 86 4.36 4.59 -5.41
N LEU A 87 4.15 4.80 -4.11
CA LEU A 87 2.81 4.82 -3.50
C LEU A 87 1.90 5.90 -4.09
N LYS A 88 2.47 7.04 -4.51
CA LYS A 88 1.71 8.07 -5.24
C LYS A 88 1.29 7.53 -6.61
N LEU A 89 2.23 7.00 -7.40
CA LEU A 89 1.97 6.50 -8.76
C LEU A 89 0.90 5.41 -8.77
N ILE A 90 1.02 4.40 -7.91
CA ILE A 90 0.04 3.30 -7.83
C ILE A 90 -1.33 3.81 -7.41
N SER A 91 -1.40 4.74 -6.46
CA SER A 91 -2.69 5.29 -6.03
C SER A 91 -3.35 6.16 -7.10
N GLU A 92 -2.57 6.86 -7.92
CA GLU A 92 -3.09 7.66 -9.03
C GLU A 92 -3.58 6.75 -10.16
N ARG A 93 -2.78 5.74 -10.53
CA ARG A 93 -3.16 4.72 -11.53
C ARG A 93 -4.43 3.97 -11.12
N TYR A 94 -4.55 3.59 -9.85
CA TYR A 94 -5.75 2.93 -9.33
C TYR A 94 -7.00 3.78 -9.54
N LEU A 95 -6.94 5.07 -9.18
CA LEU A 95 -8.10 5.96 -9.33
C LEU A 95 -8.46 6.27 -10.79
N ASP A 96 -7.48 6.15 -11.70
CA ASP A 96 -7.69 6.37 -13.13
C ASP A 96 -8.30 5.16 -13.84
N GLU A 97 -7.97 3.93 -13.40
CA GLU A 97 -8.35 2.68 -14.09
C GLU A 97 -9.50 1.91 -13.40
N VAL A 98 -9.71 2.10 -12.10
CA VAL A 98 -10.77 1.38 -11.35
C VAL A 98 -12.06 2.20 -11.33
N ASP A 99 -13.08 1.72 -12.05
CA ASP A 99 -14.39 2.37 -12.16
C ASP A 99 -15.14 2.53 -10.82
N ASP A 100 -15.20 1.47 -9.99
CA ASP A 100 -15.75 1.52 -8.63
C ASP A 100 -14.65 1.24 -7.61
N VAL A 101 -14.09 2.32 -7.06
CA VAL A 101 -13.01 2.30 -6.05
C VAL A 101 -13.34 1.43 -4.84
N ARG A 102 -14.62 1.34 -4.44
CA ARG A 102 -15.07 0.57 -3.27
C ARG A 102 -15.51 -0.86 -3.61
N GLN A 103 -15.71 -1.18 -4.88
CA GLN A 103 -16.03 -2.53 -5.35
C GLN A 103 -15.21 -2.89 -6.60
N PRO A 104 -13.87 -2.90 -6.49
CA PRO A 104 -13.03 -3.07 -7.65
C PRO A 104 -13.09 -4.49 -8.19
N ASP A 105 -12.99 -4.65 -9.51
CA ASP A 105 -12.71 -5.95 -10.13
C ASP A 105 -11.26 -6.34 -9.84
N ARG A 106 -11.04 -7.56 -9.34
CA ARG A 106 -9.70 -8.06 -8.99
C ARG A 106 -8.71 -7.96 -10.14
N HIS A 107 -9.13 -8.25 -11.38
CA HIS A 107 -8.24 -8.14 -12.55
C HIS A 107 -7.86 -6.68 -12.80
N GLY A 108 -8.80 -5.76 -12.64
CA GLY A 108 -8.51 -4.33 -12.76
C GLY A 108 -7.52 -3.84 -11.72
N VAL A 109 -7.57 -4.37 -10.49
CA VAL A 109 -6.59 -4.05 -9.45
C VAL A 109 -5.21 -4.64 -9.78
N GLU A 110 -5.15 -5.90 -10.22
CA GLU A 110 -3.90 -6.55 -10.62
C GLU A 110 -3.20 -5.79 -11.77
N ASP A 111 -3.96 -5.41 -12.80
CA ASP A 111 -3.44 -4.63 -13.94
C ASP A 111 -2.81 -3.31 -13.47
N VAL A 112 -3.45 -2.61 -12.52
CA VAL A 112 -2.90 -1.38 -11.93
C VAL A 112 -1.55 -1.61 -11.26
N VAL A 113 -1.40 -2.69 -10.49
CA VAL A 113 -0.14 -2.97 -9.78
C VAL A 113 0.97 -3.33 -10.76
N VAL A 114 0.67 -4.14 -11.78
CA VAL A 114 1.63 -4.58 -12.79
C VAL A 114 2.09 -3.43 -13.69
N ASP A 115 1.19 -2.50 -14.03
CA ASP A 115 1.48 -1.35 -14.89
C ASP A 115 2.39 -0.31 -14.23
N VAL A 116 2.48 -0.29 -12.89
CA VAL A 116 3.21 0.73 -12.15
C VAL A 116 4.60 0.21 -11.77
N ILE A 117 5.60 0.64 -12.54
CA ILE A 117 7.00 0.28 -12.29
C ILE A 117 7.55 1.10 -11.11
N PRO A 118 8.16 0.47 -10.10
CA PRO A 118 8.82 1.20 -9.03
C PRO A 118 9.97 2.09 -9.54
N PRO A 119 10.11 3.32 -9.04
CA PRO A 119 11.10 4.28 -9.56
C PRO A 119 12.56 3.88 -9.29
N TRP A 120 12.80 2.93 -8.37
CA TRP A 120 14.12 2.38 -8.11
C TRP A 120 14.48 1.18 -9.00
N ASP A 121 13.53 0.64 -9.77
CA ASP A 121 13.73 -0.48 -10.69
C ASP A 121 14.00 -0.02 -12.14
N GLU A 122 13.95 1.28 -12.43
CA GLU A 122 14.28 1.86 -13.76
C GLU A 122 15.80 1.94 -14.06
N GLY A 123 16.59 1.02 -13.47
CA GLY A 123 18.06 0.96 -13.57
C GLY A 123 18.60 0.10 -14.71
#